data_AF-A0A966TVP4-F1
#
_entry.id   AF-A0A966TVP4-F1
#
_cell.length_a   1.000
_cell.length_b   1.000
_cell.length_c   1.000
_cell.angle_alpha   90.00
_cell.angle_beta   90.00
_cell.angle_gamma   90.00
#
_symmetry.space_group_name_H-M   'P 1'
#
loop_
_entity.id
_entity.type
_entity.pdbx_description
1 polymer ?
#
loop_
_entity_poly.entity_id
_entity_poly.type
_entity_poly.pdbx_seq_one_letter_code
_entity_poly.pdbx_strand_id
1 'polypeptide(L)'
;MNPESIIAALTIPGLPGWTGLLAALALALLVLCFLVMPFSVFGLKSRLESIEAQLDELQAELRAVSARLADAPRRPLVMDDLDMPSPPRANETRTPGTGRAEPRISWPRNSYFMHP
;
A
#
# COMPACT_ATOMS: atom_id res chain seq x y z
N MET A 1 -24.63 -36.96 17.38
CA MET A 1 -24.45 -37.14 15.91
C MET A 1 -22.98 -37.47 15.70
N ASN A 2 -22.67 -38.66 15.20
CA ASN A 2 -21.29 -39.16 15.17
C ASN A 2 -20.56 -38.56 13.95
N PRO A 3 -19.27 -38.18 14.05
CA PRO A 3 -18.52 -37.62 12.93
C PRO A 3 -18.51 -38.58 11.72
N GLU A 4 -18.45 -39.88 11.98
CA GLU A 4 -18.61 -40.96 11.00
C GLU A 4 -19.89 -40.83 10.16
N SER A 5 -21.02 -40.49 10.79
CA SER A 5 -22.31 -40.35 10.10
C SER A 5 -22.36 -39.12 9.19
N ILE A 6 -21.62 -38.07 9.53
CA ILE A 6 -21.52 -36.85 8.73
C ILE A 6 -20.65 -37.12 7.50
N ILE A 7 -19.53 -37.83 7.68
CA ILE A 7 -18.64 -38.23 6.58
C ILE A 7 -19.38 -39.17 5.61
N ALA A 8 -20.12 -40.17 6.14
CA ALA A 8 -20.91 -41.09 5.32
C ALA A 8 -22.06 -40.40 4.57
N ALA A 9 -22.66 -39.34 5.14
CA ALA A 9 -23.67 -38.54 4.45
C ALA A 9 -23.07 -37.63 3.36
N LEU A 10 -21.81 -37.23 3.49
CA LEU A 10 -21.05 -36.47 2.49
C LEU A 10 -20.52 -37.35 1.35
N THR A 11 -20.43 -38.66 1.54
CA THR A 11 -20.08 -39.59 0.46
C THR A 11 -21.31 -39.89 -0.39
N ILE A 12 -21.42 -39.21 -1.53
CA ILE A 12 -22.39 -39.55 -2.60
C ILE A 12 -22.20 -41.02 -2.97
N PRO A 13 -23.26 -41.85 -3.03
CA PRO A 13 -23.15 -43.26 -3.39
C PRO A 13 -22.61 -43.38 -4.82
N GLY A 14 -21.31 -43.65 -4.95
CA GLY A 14 -20.59 -43.69 -6.23
C GLY A 14 -19.25 -42.94 -6.26
N LEU A 15 -18.93 -42.11 -5.26
CA LEU A 15 -17.63 -41.43 -5.14
C LEU A 15 -16.72 -42.11 -4.10
N PRO A 16 -15.40 -42.17 -4.35
CA PRO A 16 -14.46 -42.89 -3.50
C PRO A 16 -14.34 -42.25 -2.11
N GLY A 17 -14.21 -43.07 -1.05
CA GLY A 17 -14.33 -42.64 0.35
C GLY A 17 -13.41 -41.48 0.81
N TRP A 18 -12.35 -41.15 0.07
CA TRP A 18 -11.50 -39.98 0.34
C TRP A 18 -12.18 -38.63 0.05
N THR A 19 -13.23 -38.61 -0.79
CA THR A 19 -13.94 -37.37 -1.14
C THR A 19 -14.72 -36.80 0.04
N GLY A 20 -15.27 -37.65 0.90
CA GLY A 20 -15.94 -37.22 2.13
C GLY A 20 -14.98 -36.51 3.08
N LEU A 21 -13.74 -36.99 3.17
CA LEU A 21 -12.68 -36.40 4.01
C LEU A 21 -12.24 -35.04 3.46
N LEU A 22 -12.08 -34.91 2.14
CA LEU A 22 -11.80 -33.62 1.49
C LEU A 22 -12.96 -32.63 1.62
N ALA A 23 -14.20 -33.08 1.46
CA ALA A 23 -15.37 -32.23 1.62
C ALA A 23 -15.49 -31.72 3.07
N ALA A 24 -15.26 -32.59 4.05
CA ALA A 24 -15.21 -32.21 5.46
C ALA A 24 -14.08 -31.22 5.75
N LEU A 25 -12.88 -31.42 5.17
CA LEU A 25 -11.76 -30.49 5.29
C LEU A 25 -12.08 -29.12 4.67
N ALA A 26 -12.64 -29.10 3.46
CA ALA A 26 -13.03 -27.87 2.78
C ALA A 26 -14.11 -27.11 3.57
N LEU A 27 -15.08 -27.81 4.14
CA LEU A 27 -16.12 -27.22 4.97
C LEU A 27 -15.54 -26.68 6.29
N ALA A 28 -14.62 -27.40 6.92
CA ALA A 28 -13.91 -26.93 8.10
C ALA A 28 -13.08 -25.67 7.82
N LEU A 29 -12.36 -25.63 6.69
CA LEU A 29 -11.64 -24.45 6.23
C LEU A 29 -12.57 -23.27 5.94
N LEU A 30 -13.74 -23.54 5.34
CA LEU A 30 -14.74 -22.51 5.05
C LEU A 30 -15.30 -21.91 6.33
N VAL A 31 -15.62 -22.72 7.34
CA VAL A 31 -16.02 -22.26 8.68
C VAL A 31 -14.91 -21.44 9.32
N LEU A 32 -13.65 -21.89 9.24
CA LEU A 32 -12.51 -21.16 9.77
C LEU A 32 -12.33 -19.81 9.08
N CYS A 33 -12.43 -19.77 7.74
CA CYS A 33 -12.44 -18.53 6.96
C CYS A 33 -13.60 -17.63 7.36
N PHE A 34 -14.79 -18.18 7.61
CA PHE A 34 -15.95 -17.41 8.06
C PHE A 34 -15.73 -16.82 9.46
N LEU A 35 -15.00 -17.53 10.33
CA LEU A 35 -14.61 -17.06 11.66
C LEU A 35 -13.52 -15.98 11.60
N VAL A 36 -12.59 -16.09 10.66
CA VAL A 36 -11.51 -15.10 10.43
C VAL A 36 -12.03 -13.88 9.65
N MET A 37 -13.03 -14.05 8.79
CA MET A 37 -13.70 -13.02 7.99
C MET A 37 -14.07 -11.76 8.79
N PRO A 38 -14.76 -11.82 9.95
CA PRO A 38 -15.05 -10.61 10.72
C PRO A 38 -13.76 -9.89 11.14
N PHE A 39 -12.72 -10.61 11.57
CA PHE A 39 -11.45 -10.01 11.95
C PHE A 39 -10.72 -9.38 10.76
N SER A 40 -10.76 -10.00 9.58
CA SER A 40 -10.24 -9.42 8.34
C SER A 40 -11.03 -8.19 7.89
N VAL A 41 -12.36 -8.24 7.96
CA VAL A 41 -13.22 -7.13 7.53
C VAL A 41 -13.10 -5.92 8.46
N PHE A 42 -13.05 -6.13 9.78
CA PHE A 42 -12.83 -5.05 10.73
C PHE A 42 -11.41 -4.46 10.64
N GLY A 43 -10.40 -5.30 10.40
CA GLY A 43 -9.02 -4.85 10.20
C GLY A 43 -8.83 -4.04 8.93
N LEU A 44 -9.35 -4.49 7.78
CA LEU A 44 -9.22 -3.76 6.52
C LEU A 44 -10.06 -2.47 6.52
N LYS A 45 -11.27 -2.47 7.07
CA LYS A 45 -12.13 -1.29 7.14
C LYS A 45 -11.48 -0.17 7.96
N SER A 46 -10.95 -0.49 9.14
CA SER A 46 -10.25 0.49 9.99
C SER A 46 -8.99 1.05 9.31
N ARG A 47 -8.26 0.22 8.56
CA ARG A 47 -7.08 0.70 7.80
C ARG A 47 -7.48 1.59 6.64
N LEU A 48 -8.55 1.25 5.91
CA LEU A 48 -9.09 2.11 4.85
C LEU A 48 -9.54 3.46 5.40
N GLU A 49 -10.28 3.48 6.50
CA GLU A 49 -10.73 4.71 7.16
C GLU A 49 -9.55 5.59 7.58
N SER A 50 -8.48 4.99 8.10
CA SER A 50 -7.25 5.73 8.42
C SER A 50 -6.52 6.29 7.19
N ILE A 51 -6.58 5.58 6.06
CA ILE A 51 -5.95 6.01 4.79
C ILE A 51 -6.80 7.11 4.14
N GLU A 52 -8.13 7.03 4.22
CA GLU A 52 -9.05 8.04 3.73
C GLU A 52 -8.85 9.37 4.47
N ALA A 53 -8.76 9.33 5.80
CA ALA A 53 -8.42 10.50 6.60
C ALA A 53 -7.04 11.10 6.22
N GLN A 54 -6.06 10.25 5.91
CA GLN A 54 -4.75 10.71 5.43
C GLN A 54 -4.83 11.33 4.03
N LEU A 55 -5.64 10.76 3.13
CA LEU A 55 -5.84 11.30 1.78
C LEU A 55 -6.50 12.68 1.82
N ASP A 56 -7.49 12.88 2.69
CA ASP A 56 -8.15 14.17 2.86
C ASP A 56 -7.17 15.25 3.34
N GLU A 57 -6.31 14.91 4.31
CA GLU A 57 -5.27 15.82 4.80
C GLU A 57 -4.27 16.17 3.70
N LEU A 58 -3.74 15.16 2.97
CA LEU A 58 -2.82 15.40 1.86
C LEU A 58 -3.46 16.22 0.74
N GLN A 59 -4.74 16.02 0.46
CA GLN A 59 -5.47 16.80 -0.53
C GLN A 59 -5.64 18.26 -0.07
N ALA A 60 -5.87 18.50 1.22
CA ALA A 60 -5.93 19.84 1.79
C ALA A 60 -4.57 20.55 1.70
N GLU A 61 -3.48 19.86 2.03
CA GLU A 61 -2.11 20.35 1.87
C GLU A 61 -1.81 20.72 0.41
N LEU A 62 -2.14 19.84 -0.53
CA LEU A 62 -1.97 20.08 -1.97
C LEU A 62 -2.75 21.30 -2.44
N ARG A 63 -4.00 21.48 -2.00
CA ARG A 63 -4.78 22.69 -2.31
C ARG A 63 -4.09 23.94 -1.76
N ALA A 64 -3.62 23.91 -0.53
CA ALA A 64 -2.91 25.04 0.08
C ALA A 64 -1.61 25.39 -0.65
N VAL A 65 -0.81 24.39 -1.03
CA VAL A 65 0.41 24.57 -1.83
C VAL A 65 0.06 25.11 -3.20
N SER A 66 -0.92 24.55 -3.89
CA SER A 66 -1.35 25.03 -5.21
C SER A 66 -1.86 26.47 -5.18
N ALA A 67 -2.58 26.87 -4.13
CA ALA A 67 -3.09 28.23 -3.96
C ALA A 67 -1.92 29.21 -3.77
N ARG A 68 -0.93 28.85 -2.94
CA ARG A 68 0.29 29.65 -2.75
C ARG A 68 1.11 29.77 -4.03
N LEU A 69 1.20 28.70 -4.83
CA LEU A 69 1.89 28.73 -6.12
C LEU A 69 1.12 29.55 -7.17
N ALA A 70 -0.21 29.50 -7.16
CA ALA A 70 -1.05 30.28 -8.07
C ALA A 70 -1.00 31.78 -7.75
N ASP A 71 -0.90 32.14 -6.47
CA ASP A 71 -0.79 33.52 -5.98
C ASP A 71 0.67 34.03 -5.95
N ALA A 72 1.64 33.15 -6.23
CA ALA A 72 3.01 33.57 -6.44
C ALA A 72 3.03 34.51 -7.65
N PRO A 73 3.55 35.75 -7.50
CA PRO A 73 3.59 36.69 -8.61
C PRO A 73 4.39 36.01 -9.74
N ARG A 74 3.77 35.92 -10.93
CA ARG A 74 4.50 35.68 -12.18
C ARG A 74 5.47 36.85 -12.35
N ARG A 75 6.60 36.80 -11.65
CA ARG A 75 7.68 37.74 -11.86
C ARG A 75 8.10 37.50 -13.30
N PRO A 76 7.92 38.45 -14.23
CA PRO A 76 8.57 38.32 -15.51
C PRO A 76 10.04 38.15 -15.19
N LEU A 77 10.66 37.10 -15.73
CA LEU A 77 12.10 37.01 -15.82
C LEU A 77 12.51 38.17 -16.74
N VAL A 78 12.57 39.38 -16.18
CA VAL A 78 13.29 40.47 -16.81
C VAL A 78 14.73 40.00 -16.77
N MET A 79 15.24 39.72 -17.96
CA MET A 79 16.58 39.25 -18.26
C MET A 79 17.60 40.36 -17.98
N ASP A 80 17.58 40.95 -16.78
CA ASP A 80 18.39 42.12 -16.41
C ASP A 80 19.36 41.85 -15.24
N ASP A 81 19.27 40.67 -14.60
CA ASP A 81 20.19 40.25 -13.54
C ASP A 81 21.09 39.09 -13.98
N LEU A 82 21.73 39.22 -15.15
CA LEU A 82 22.98 38.50 -15.44
C LEU A 82 24.17 39.27 -14.83
N ASP A 83 24.14 39.50 -13.52
CA ASP A 83 25.36 39.74 -12.76
C ASP A 83 25.59 38.52 -11.88
N MET A 84 26.19 37.49 -12.49
CA MET A 84 26.53 36.25 -11.83
C MET A 84 27.88 36.46 -11.12
N PRO A 85 27.92 36.61 -9.78
CA PRO A 85 29.20 36.60 -9.07
C PRO A 85 29.84 35.22 -9.26
N SER A 86 31.06 35.22 -9.80
CA SER A 86 31.84 34.00 -10.02
C SER A 86 31.96 33.19 -8.72
N PRO A 87 31.60 31.90 -8.69
CA PRO A 87 31.74 31.11 -7.48
C PRO A 87 33.23 30.94 -7.11
N PRO A 88 33.62 31.14 -5.84
CA PRO A 88 34.97 30.83 -5.41
C PRO A 88 35.23 29.32 -5.58
N ARG A 89 36.37 29.01 -6.20
CA ARG A 89 36.83 27.65 -6.47
C ARG A 89 36.85 26.79 -5.20
N ALA A 90 36.49 25.53 -5.40
CA ALA A 90 36.44 24.46 -4.43
C ALA A 90 37.67 24.41 -3.51
N ASN A 91 37.43 24.54 -2.21
CA ASN A 91 38.20 23.84 -1.20
C ASN A 91 37.27 22.85 -0.51
N GLU A 92 37.34 21.60 -0.96
CA GLU A 92 36.78 20.46 -0.25
C GLU A 92 37.37 20.40 1.15
N THR A 93 36.54 20.62 2.17
CA THR A 93 36.79 20.06 3.50
C THR A 93 35.58 19.21 3.86
N ARG A 94 35.69 17.94 3.45
CA ARG A 94 34.74 16.89 3.75
C ARG A 94 34.68 16.69 5.27
N THR A 95 33.61 17.15 5.91
CA THR A 95 33.34 16.84 7.32
C THR A 95 32.53 15.54 7.38
N PRO A 96 32.96 14.51 8.14
CA PRO A 96 32.20 13.27 8.28
C PRO A 96 31.05 13.50 9.28
N GLY A 97 29.90 13.92 8.76
CA GLY A 97 28.66 14.08 9.52
C GLY A 97 27.87 12.78 9.57
N THR A 98 28.02 12.06 10.68
CA THR A 98 27.16 10.98 11.15
C THR A 98 25.67 11.37 11.17
N GLY A 99 24.79 10.45 10.76
CA GLY A 99 23.43 10.36 11.30
C GLY A 99 22.31 11.00 10.50
N ARG A 100 22.05 10.52 9.29
CA ARG A 100 20.66 10.41 8.79
C ARG A 100 20.58 9.26 7.78
N ALA A 101 20.18 8.09 8.25
CA ALA A 101 19.64 7.06 7.37
C ALA A 101 18.29 7.56 6.88
N GLU A 102 18.26 8.15 5.70
CA GLU A 102 16.98 8.37 5.02
C GLU A 102 16.32 7.00 4.80
N PRO A 103 15.07 6.79 5.24
CA PRO A 103 14.37 5.56 4.94
C PRO A 103 14.14 5.54 3.42
N ARG A 104 14.86 4.67 2.72
CA ARG A 104 14.63 4.42 1.30
C ARG A 104 13.26 3.78 1.15
N ILE A 105 12.27 4.58 0.78
CA ILE A 105 10.94 4.09 0.38
C ILE A 105 11.14 3.34 -0.94
N SER A 106 11.24 2.02 -0.87
CA SER A 106 11.26 1.15 -2.04
C SER A 106 9.82 0.92 -2.51
N TRP A 107 9.34 1.74 -3.44
CA TRP A 107 8.08 1.48 -4.13
C TRP A 107 8.18 0.18 -4.93
N PRO A 108 7.17 -0.71 -4.89
CA PRO A 108 7.15 -1.86 -5.77
C PRO A 108 7.04 -1.38 -7.22
N ARG A 109 8.08 -1.69 -8.01
CA ARG A 109 8.12 -1.40 -9.45
C ARG A 109 7.06 -2.26 -10.13
N ASN A 110 5.90 -1.66 -10.43
CA ASN A 110 4.75 -2.32 -11.04
C ASN A 110 5.14 -2.84 -12.44
N SER A 111 5.32 -4.15 -12.60
CA SER A 111 5.75 -4.82 -13.84
C SER A 111 4.60 -5.13 -14.80
N TYR A 112 3.47 -4.41 -14.72
CA TYR A 112 2.29 -4.66 -15.55
C TYR A 112 2.15 -3.68 -16.73
N PHE A 113 3.25 -3.33 -17.38
CA PHE A 113 3.20 -2.67 -18.69
C PHE A 113 4.32 -3.19 -19.58
N MET A 114 4.09 -4.32 -20.24
CA MET A 114 4.48 -4.56 -21.65
C MET A 114 4.16 -5.99 -22.07
N HIS A 115 3.11 -6.13 -22.87
CA HIS A 115 3.03 -7.14 -23.93
C HIS A 115 2.17 -6.53 -25.05
N PRO A 116 2.77 -5.93 -26.10
CA PRO A 116 2.22 -6.01 -27.44
C PRO A 116 2.43 -7.42 -28.03
#